data_AF-A0A160FQ45-F1
#
_entry.id   AF-A0A160FQ45-F1
#
_cell.length_a   1.000
_cell.length_b   1.000
_cell.length_c   1.000
_cell.angle_alpha   90.00
_cell.angle_beta   90.00
_cell.angle_gamma   90.00
#
_symmetry.space_group_name_H-M   'P 1'
#
loop_
_entity.id
_entity.type
_entity.pdbx_description
1 polymer ?
#
loop_
_entity_poly.entity_id
_entity_poly.type
_entity_poly.pdbx_seq_one_letter_code
_entity_poly.pdbx_strand_id
1 'polypeptide(L)' 'MPASTNNPKFAAKMLGYDQNTFGDMLHNFKPDNGLGPADNVIWHDNGDVYFNGDFIANFHDWAN' A
#
# COMPACT_ATOMS: atom_id res chain seq x y z
N MET A 1 -11.95 -11.45 10.06
CA MET A 1 -11.72 -10.02 9.81
C MET A 1 -10.68 -9.93 8.69
N PRO A 2 -10.83 -9.03 7.72
CA PRO A 2 -9.82 -8.85 6.68
C PRO A 2 -8.46 -8.55 7.34
N ALA A 3 -7.39 -9.14 6.83
CA ALA A 3 -6.05 -8.89 7.34
C ALA A 3 -5.62 -7.48 6.91
N SER A 4 -4.95 -6.75 7.80
CA SER A 4 -4.36 -5.45 7.47
C SER A 4 -3.03 -5.26 8.16
N THR A 5 -2.19 -4.40 7.58
CA THR A 5 -0.85 -4.11 8.11
C THR A 5 -0.37 -2.74 7.66
N ASN A 6 0.48 -2.12 8.48
CA ASN A 6 1.24 -0.91 8.12
C ASN A 6 2.72 -1.20 7.86
N ASN A 7 3.12 -2.48 7.84
CA ASN A 7 4.49 -2.88 7.57
C ASN A 7 4.64 -3.22 6.07
N PRO A 8 5.45 -2.49 5.30
CA PRO A 8 5.61 -2.70 3.86
C PRO A 8 6.01 -4.13 3.47
N LYS A 9 6.87 -4.80 4.26
CA LYS A 9 7.33 -6.17 3.96
C LYS A 9 6.21 -7.19 4.12
N PHE A 10 5.37 -7.01 5.14
CA PHE A 10 4.19 -7.86 5.31
C PHE A 10 3.12 -7.53 4.28
N ALA A 11 2.92 -6.25 3.95
CA ALA A 11 1.99 -5.82 2.91
C ALA A 11 2.35 -6.43 1.54
N ALA A 12 3.62 -6.36 1.13
CA ALA A 12 4.09 -6.98 -0.11
C ALA A 12 3.72 -8.47 -0.17
N LYS A 13 4.06 -9.23 0.89
CA LYS A 13 3.74 -10.66 0.96
C LYS A 13 2.23 -10.93 0.98
N MET A 14 1.46 -10.11 1.70
CA MET A 14 0.01 -10.23 1.83
C MET A 14 -0.70 -10.00 0.49
N LEU A 15 -0.26 -8.99 -0.26
CA LEU A 15 -0.83 -8.62 -1.56
C LEU A 15 -0.26 -9.41 -2.73
N GLY A 16 0.71 -10.30 -2.49
CA GLY A 16 1.28 -11.17 -3.52
C GLY A 16 2.38 -10.54 -4.37
N TYR A 17 3.06 -9.50 -3.89
CA TYR A 17 4.15 -8.82 -4.58
C TYR A 17 5.52 -9.16 -3.96
N ASP A 18 6.56 -9.22 -4.78
CA ASP A 18 7.93 -9.16 -4.27
C ASP A 18 8.27 -7.74 -3.79
N GLN A 19 9.36 -7.62 -3.03
CA GLN A 19 9.71 -6.34 -2.39
C GLN A 19 10.13 -5.25 -3.39
N ASN A 20 10.67 -5.62 -4.55
CA ASN A 20 11.09 -4.63 -5.55
C ASN A 20 9.85 -4.07 -6.24
N THR A 21 8.98 -4.93 -6.76
CA THR A 21 7.71 -4.50 -7.37
C THR A 21 6.87 -3.71 -6.39
N PHE A 22 6.73 -4.17 -5.14
CA PHE A 22 6.01 -3.42 -4.12
C PHE A 22 6.63 -2.06 -3.83
N GLY A 23 7.97 -1.98 -3.77
CA GLY A 23 8.70 -0.73 -3.56
C GLY A 23 8.49 0.27 -4.70
N ASP A 24 8.54 -0.20 -5.94
CA ASP A 24 8.29 0.64 -7.13
C ASP A 24 6.84 1.13 -7.17
N MET A 25 5.87 0.25 -6.87
CA MET A 25 4.48 0.63 -6.69
C MET A 25 4.32 1.69 -5.60
N LEU A 26 4.97 1.51 -4.45
CA LEU A 26 4.90 2.44 -3.32
C LEU A 26 5.44 3.83 -3.68
N HIS A 27 6.51 3.89 -4.48
CA HIS A 27 7.10 5.14 -4.96
C HIS A 27 6.21 5.92 -5.93
N ASN A 28 5.29 5.26 -6.62
CA ASN A 28 4.28 5.92 -7.48
C ASN A 28 3.00 6.23 -6.68
N PHE A 29 2.51 5.26 -5.92
CA PHE A 29 1.31 5.35 -5.10
C PHE A 29 1.32 6.56 -4.15
N LYS A 30 2.42 6.74 -3.40
CA LYS A 30 2.49 7.81 -2.40
C LYS A 30 2.33 9.21 -3.01
N PRO A 31 3.19 9.64 -3.96
CA PRO A 31 3.07 10.98 -4.53
C PRO A 31 1.75 11.18 -5.29
N ASP A 32 1.21 10.16 -5.96
CA ASP A 32 -0.09 10.25 -6.66
C ASP A 32 -1.25 10.55 -5.69
N ASN A 33 -1.13 10.11 -4.44
CA ASN A 33 -2.10 10.37 -3.37
C ASN A 33 -1.67 11.51 -2.43
N GLY A 34 -0.66 12.31 -2.79
CA GLY A 34 -0.17 13.44 -1.99
C GLY A 34 0.54 13.05 -0.69
N LEU A 35 0.99 11.80 -0.57
CA LEU A 35 1.69 11.26 0.60
C LEU A 35 3.21 11.38 0.44
N GLY A 36 3.87 11.64 1.56
CA GLY A 36 5.31 11.62 1.70
C GLY A 36 5.89 10.24 2.04
N PRO A 37 7.22 10.07 1.91
CA PRO A 37 7.89 8.82 2.25
C PRO A 37 7.69 8.35 3.69
N ALA A 38 7.53 9.30 4.63
CA ALA A 38 7.32 9.02 6.06
C ALA A 38 5.85 8.74 6.44
N ASP A 39 4.90 8.97 5.54
CA ASP A 39 3.49 8.76 5.85
C ASP A 39 3.17 7.26 5.89
N ASN A 40 2.69 6.81 7.06
CA ASN A 40 2.32 5.43 7.27
C ASN A 40 0.87 5.21 6.85
N VAL A 41 0.67 4.24 5.97
CA VAL A 41 -0.65 3.82 5.51
C VAL A 41 -0.94 2.41 6.01
N ILE A 42 -2.22 2.02 5.98
CA ILE A 42 -2.67 0.67 6.31
C ILE A 42 -3.13 0.00 5.03
N TRP A 43 -2.45 -1.07 4.62
CA TRP A 43 -2.89 -1.94 3.53
C TRP A 43 -3.81 -3.01 4.08
N HIS A 44 -4.89 -3.28 3.36
CA HIS A 44 -5.80 -4.39 3.58
C HIS A 44 -5.55 -5.50 2.55
N ASP A 45 -5.89 -6.75 2.89
CA ASP A 45 -5.68 -7.93 2.05
C ASP A 45 -6.36 -7.88 0.68
N ASN A 46 -7.39 -7.04 0.51
CA ASN A 46 -8.07 -6.77 -0.76
C ASN A 46 -7.41 -5.66 -1.61
N GLY A 47 -6.27 -5.13 -1.16
CA GLY A 47 -5.55 -4.04 -1.80
C GLY A 47 -5.98 -2.64 -1.34
N ASP A 48 -7.06 -2.49 -0.58
CA ASP A 48 -7.48 -1.17 -0.12
C ASP A 48 -6.45 -0.55 0.81
N VAL A 49 -6.18 0.73 0.63
CA VAL A 49 -5.23 1.48 1.44
C VAL A 49 -5.94 2.60 2.16
N TYR A 50 -5.67 2.71 3.47
CA TYR A 50 -6.21 3.74 4.35
C TYR A 50 -5.09 4.62 4.89
N PHE A 51 -5.35 5.92 4.97
CA PHE A 51 -4.48 6.90 5.61
C PHE A 51 -5.29 7.72 6.60
N ASN A 52 -4.83 7.80 7.86
CA ASN A 52 -5.55 8.48 8.95
C ASN A 52 -7.02 8.03 9.16
N GLY A 53 -7.37 6.81 8.72
CA GLY A 53 -8.73 6.25 8.83
C GLY A 53 -9.59 6.44 7.58
N ASP A 54 -9.14 7.22 6.61
CA ASP A 54 -9.84 7.44 5.34
C ASP A 54 -9.30 6.51 4.25
N PHE A 55 -10.21 5.94 3.46
CA PHE A 55 -9.85 5.20 2.26
C PHE A 55 -9.27 6.17 1.22
N ILE A 56 -8.12 5.84 0.65
CA ILE A 56 -7.45 6.71 -0.32
C ILE A 56 -7.40 6.09 -1.72
N ALA A 57 -7.08 4.81 -1.85
CA ALA A 57 -7.08 4.10 -3.13
C ALA A 57 -6.94 2.57 -2.95
N ASN A 58 -7.07 1.82 -4.04
CA ASN A 58 -6.69 0.42 -4.09
C ASN A 58 -5.26 0.26 -4.63
N PHE A 59 -4.35 -0.36 -3.86
CA PHE A 59 -2.93 -0.46 -4.18
C PHE A 59 -2.64 -1.22 -5.48
N HIS A 60 -3.55 -2.10 -5.91
CA HIS A 60 -3.39 -2.87 -7.15
C HIS A 60 -3.43 -1.98 -8.40
N ASP A 61 -3.96 -0.76 -8.31
CA ASP A 61 -4.01 0.19 -9.44
C ASP A 61 -2.61 0.63 -9.92
N TRP A 62 -1.57 0.45 -9.11
CA TRP A 62 -0.18 0.74 -9.46
C TRP A 62 0.62 -0.49 -9.90
N ALA A 63 -0.02 -1.66 -10.00
CA ALA A 63 0.65 -2.86 -10.48
C ALA A 63 0.85 -2.76 -12.00
N ASN A 64 2.11 -2.64 -12.42
CA ASN A 64 2.52 -2.67 -13.84
C ASN A 64 2.77 -4.10 -14.32
#